data_AF-A0A973JGZ8-F1
#
_entry.id   AF-A0A973JGZ8-F1
#
_cell.length_a   1.000
_cell.length_b   1.000
_cell.length_c   1.000
_cell.angle_alpha   90.00
_cell.angle_beta   90.00
_cell.angle_gamma   90.00
#
_symmetry.space_group_name_H-M   'P 1'
#
loop_
_entity.id
_entity.type
_entity.pdbx_description
1 polymer ?
#
loop_
_entity_poly.entity_id
_entity_poly.type
_entity_poly.pdbx_seq_one_letter_code
_entity_poly.pdbx_strand_id
1 'polypeptide(L)' 'MRQETYKDFDARELFCPNCKRAVPVRKRLLLILANGEKYDYSCVFCGTSVGDKMVTQRDNLRIVIK' A
#
# COMPACT_ATOMS: atom_id res chain seq x y z
N MET A 1 19.10 13.33 -16.48
CA MET A 1 17.78 12.81 -16.06
C MET A 1 18.01 11.86 -14.90
N ARG A 2 17.53 12.17 -13.69
CA ARG A 2 17.68 11.29 -12.53
C ARG A 2 16.62 10.20 -12.66
N GLN A 3 16.99 9.02 -13.14
CA GLN A 3 16.09 7.88 -13.13
C GLN A 3 15.86 7.48 -11.68
N GLU A 4 14.63 7.59 -11.19
CA GLU A 4 14.26 7.00 -9.90
C GLU A 4 14.22 5.48 -10.09
N THR A 5 15.34 4.83 -9.78
CA THR A 5 15.57 3.40 -10.03
C THR A 5 14.78 2.50 -9.08
N TYR A 6 14.12 3.06 -8.07
CA TYR A 6 13.41 2.33 -7.03
C TYR A 6 11.91 2.66 -7.07
N LYS A 7 11.10 1.72 -7.57
CA LYS A 7 9.64 1.77 -7.40
C LYS A 7 9.27 1.08 -6.09
N ASP A 8 8.31 1.64 -5.38
CA ASP A 8 7.76 1.02 -4.17
C ASP A 8 7.32 -0.42 -4.44
N PHE A 9 7.80 -1.37 -3.61
CA PHE A 9 7.43 -2.78 -3.74
C PHE A 9 6.06 -3.05 -3.15
N ASP A 10 5.25 -3.85 -3.86
CA ASP A 10 3.99 -4.37 -3.36
C ASP A 10 4.15 -5.82 -2.90
N ALA A 11 3.47 -6.17 -1.81
CA ALA A 11 3.43 -7.54 -1.32
C ALA A 11 2.63 -8.40 -2.30
N ARG A 12 3.23 -9.49 -2.79
CA ARG A 12 2.55 -10.48 -3.63
C ARG A 12 1.89 -11.58 -2.81
N GLU A 13 2.56 -12.00 -1.74
CA GLU A 13 2.07 -13.02 -0.82
C GLU A 13 2.30 -12.60 0.63
N LEU A 14 1.35 -12.91 1.51
CA LEU A 14 1.45 -12.73 2.96
C LEU A 14 0.85 -13.94 3.68
N PHE A 15 1.26 -14.16 4.92
CA PHE A 15 0.63 -15.20 5.74
C PHE A 15 -0.79 -14.79 6.13
N CYS A 16 -1.76 -15.67 5.90
CA CYS A 16 -3.13 -15.47 6.35
C CYS A 16 -3.43 -16.28 7.61
N PRO A 17 -3.88 -15.66 8.71
CA PRO A 17 -4.18 -16.38 9.96
C PRO A 17 -5.38 -17.34 9.81
N ASN A 18 -6.33 -17.03 8.92
CA ASN A 18 -7.51 -17.87 8.69
C ASN A 18 -7.20 -19.07 7.78
N CYS A 19 -6.42 -18.87 6.71
CA CYS A 19 -5.98 -19.96 5.82
C CYS A 19 -4.77 -20.73 6.35
N LYS A 20 -4.10 -20.20 7.38
CA LYS A 20 -2.90 -20.75 8.04
C LYS A 20 -1.74 -21.07 7.09
N ARG A 21 -1.59 -20.26 6.03
CA ARG A 21 -0.54 -20.41 5.02
C ARG A 21 -0.22 -19.08 4.35
N ALA A 22 0.91 -19.03 3.64
CA ALA A 22 1.18 -17.95 2.70
C ALA A 22 0.13 -17.99 1.58
N VAL A 23 -0.47 -16.84 1.30
CA VAL A 23 -1.52 -16.68 0.29
C VAL A 23 -1.20 -15.48 -0.59
N PRO A 24 -1.64 -15.47 -1.86
CA PRO A 24 -1.62 -14.26 -2.66
C PRO A 24 -2.51 -13.20 -2.01
N VAL A 25 -2.13 -11.94 -2.17
CA VAL A 25 -2.89 -10.80 -1.63
C VAL A 25 -3.37 -9.86 -2.71
N ARG A 26 -4.52 -9.22 -2.46
CA ARG A 26 -5.02 -8.09 -3.24
C ARG A 26 -4.79 -6.81 -2.47
N LYS A 27 -4.08 -5.88 -3.09
CA LYS A 27 -3.93 -4.50 -2.62
C LYS A 27 -5.19 -3.71 -2.95
N ARG A 28 -5.77 -3.05 -1.95
CA ARG A 28 -6.92 -2.15 -2.12
C ARG A 28 -6.63 -0.82 -1.44
N LEU A 29 -6.90 0.29 -2.12
CA LEU A 29 -6.81 1.61 -1.52
C LEU A 29 -7.89 1.74 -0.44
N LEU A 30 -7.48 2.05 0.78
CA LEU A 30 -8.39 2.33 1.89
C LEU A 30 -8.70 3.82 1.97
N LEU A 31 -7.65 4.66 1.97
CA LEU A 31 -7.76 6.08 2.26
C LEU A 31 -6.73 6.88 1.47
N ILE A 32 -7.16 8.02 0.94
CA ILE A 32 -6.28 9.08 0.41
C ILE A 32 -6.13 10.12 1.52
N LEU A 33 -4.89 10.45 1.86
CA LEU A 33 -4.51 11.42 2.88
C LEU A 33 -3.73 12.55 2.23
N ALA A 34 -3.65 13.69 2.91
CA ALA A 34 -2.90 14.84 2.40
C ALA A 34 -1.42 14.51 2.12
N ASN A 35 -0.82 13.63 2.91
CA ASN A 35 0.60 13.25 2.85
C ASN A 35 0.85 11.88 2.19
N GLY A 36 -0.15 11.29 1.55
CA GLY A 36 -0.01 9.97 0.93
C GLY A 36 -1.26 9.11 0.93
N GLU A 37 -1.07 7.81 0.72
CA GLU A 37 -2.15 6.85 0.51
C GLU A 37 -2.00 5.63 1.43
N LYS A 38 -3.10 5.18 2.02
CA LYS A 38 -3.16 3.96 2.81
C LYS A 38 -3.88 2.85 2.04
N TYR A 39 -3.26 1.68 2.00
CA TYR A 39 -3.73 0.49 1.34
C TYR A 39 -3.90 -0.66 2.33
N ASP A 40 -4.86 -1.55 2.06
CA ASP A 40 -5.04 -2.83 2.71
C ASP A 40 -4.61 -3.97 1.77
N TYR A 41 -4.00 -5.00 2.33
CA TYR A 41 -3.77 -6.27 1.69
C TYR A 41 -4.75 -7.29 2.24
N SER A 42 -5.58 -7.82 1.36
CA SER A 42 -6.56 -8.85 1.70
C SER A 42 -6.22 -10.18 1.05
N CYS A 43 -6.41 -11.28 1.79
CA CYS A 43 -6.28 -12.62 1.26
C CYS A 43 -7.25 -12.82 0.09
N VAL A 44 -6.76 -13.32 -1.04
CA VAL A 44 -7.60 -13.55 -2.23
C VAL A 44 -8.66 -14.64 -2.04
N PHE A 45 -8.45 -15.55 -1.09
CA PHE A 45 -9.33 -16.70 -0.87
C PHE A 45 -10.42 -16.41 0.15
N CYS A 46 -10.06 -15.87 1.31
CA CYS A 46 -11.00 -15.66 2.42
C CYS A 46 -11.31 -14.18 2.71
N GLY A 47 -10.69 -13.24 1.99
CA GLY A 47 -10.93 -11.80 2.12
C GLY A 47 -10.42 -11.18 3.42
N THR A 48 -9.77 -11.95 4.29
CA THR A 48 -9.22 -11.44 5.55
C THR A 48 -8.12 -10.42 5.28
N SER A 49 -8.17 -9.27 5.93
CA SER A 49 -7.07 -8.30 5.94
C SER A 49 -5.87 -8.96 6.63
N VAL A 50 -4.74 -8.97 5.92
CA VAL A 50 -3.49 -9.61 6.36
C VAL A 50 -2.34 -8.63 6.52
N GLY A 51 -2.55 -7.36 6.18
CA GLY A 51 -1.60 -6.28 6.40
C GLY A 51 -2.01 -5.00 5.70
N ASP A 52 -1.34 -3.90 5.99
CA ASP A 52 -1.53 -2.60 5.36
C ASP A 52 -0.22 -2.04 4.79
N LYS A 53 -0.34 -1.08 3.87
CA LYS A 53 0.78 -0.33 3.32
C LYS A 53 0.44 1.15 3.29
N MET A 54 1.36 1.97 3.81
CA MET A 54 1.29 3.42 3.70
C MET A 54 2.33 3.88 2.69
N VAL A 55 1.89 4.57 1.65
CA VAL A 55 2.75 5.23 0.67
C VAL A 55 2.75 6.71 1.01
N THR A 56 3.87 7.21 1.52
CA THR A 56 4.00 8.64 1.82
C THR A 56 4.46 9.39 0.58
N GLN A 57 3.72 10.43 0.20
CA GLN A 57 4.13 11.33 -0.86
C GLN A 57 4.91 12.48 -0.20
N ARG A 58 6.15 12.70 -0.62
CA ARG A 58 6.89 13.90 -0.20
C ARG A 58 6.33 15.08 -0.99
N ASP A 59 5.47 15.85 -0.35
CA ASP A 59 4.88 17.03 -0.95
C ASP A 59 5.94 18.09 -1.27
N ASN A 60 6.06 18.43 -2.55
CA ASN A 60 6.55 19.74 -3.02
C ASN A 60 5.36 20.73 -3.08
N LEU A 61 4.48 20.74 -2.08
CA LEU A 61 3.37 21.70 -2.00
C LEU A 61 3.97 23.11 -1.77
N ARG A 62 4.25 23.81 -2.87
CA ARG A 62 4.45 25.26 -2.86
C ARG A 62 3.10 25.90 -2.54
N ILE A 63 2.81 26.04 -1.25
CA ILE A 63 1.66 26.82 -0.79
C ILE A 63 1.94 28.27 -1.22
N VAL A 64 1.28 28.73 -2.28
CA VAL A 64 1.24 30.15 -2.62
C VAL A 64 0.12 30.77 -1.79
N ILE A 65 0.49 31.39 -0.67
CA ILE A 65 -0.43 32.26 0.09
C ILE A 65 -0.41 33.62 -0.63
N LYS A 66 -1.59 34.09 -1.06
CA LYS A 66 -1.79 35.42 -1.63
C LYS A 66 -2.01 36.44 -0.52
#